data_AF-A0A937BEQ0-F1
#
_entry.id   AF-A0A937BEQ0-F1
#
_cell.length_a   1.000
_cell.length_b   1.000
_cell.length_c   1.000
_cell.angle_alpha   90.00
_cell.angle_beta   90.00
_cell.angle_gamma   90.00
#
_symmetry.space_group_name_H-M   'P 1'
#
loop_
_entity.id
_entity.type
_entity.pdbx_description
1 polymer ?
#
loop_
_entity_poly.entity_id
_entity_poly.type
_entity_poly.pdbx_seq_one_letter_code
_entity_poly.pdbx_strand_id
1 'polypeptide(L)'
;MKRSSQVNIIGFEAEWTILDINRQISQQWTESNPQAFQNVNPVRYADSYESAANTKPVFGVELLNTVDHYTKNERTVKYAFLLITLTFAVYFFCEVLKKQKVHPLQYGLVGAALVIFFILLLSLSEHIGFDPAYGVASVATILLITLYSRSIFSEKKYAMVAGGLLVVLFGFIYIILQLEDYALLAGSIALFVIIALIMYLTRKVKW
;
A
#
# COMPACT_ATOMS: atom_id res chain seq x y z
N MET A 1 34.37 37.42 15.30
CA MET A 1 35.02 38.75 15.33
C MET A 1 36.26 38.62 16.22
N LYS A 2 37.45 38.97 15.70
CA LYS A 2 38.73 38.82 16.42
C LYS A 2 38.75 39.77 17.62
N ARG A 3 39.08 39.29 18.82
CA ARG A 3 39.10 40.16 20.00
C ARG A 3 40.50 40.69 20.32
N SER A 4 41.55 39.93 20.00
CA SER A 4 42.93 40.45 20.01
C SER A 4 43.86 39.52 19.23
N SER A 5 44.95 40.07 18.70
CA SER A 5 46.14 39.28 18.36
C SER A 5 47.39 40.00 18.82
N GLN A 6 48.26 39.27 19.48
CA GLN A 6 49.63 39.68 19.71
C GLN A 6 50.55 38.74 18.93
N VAL A 7 51.40 39.34 18.10
CA VAL A 7 52.42 38.62 17.33
C VAL A 7 53.74 38.93 18.03
N ASN A 8 54.44 37.91 18.52
CA ASN A 8 55.75 38.07 19.13
C ASN A 8 56.79 37.25 18.37
N ILE A 9 58.07 37.49 18.61
CA ILE A 9 59.19 36.89 17.87
C ILE A 9 59.28 35.35 18.02
N ILE A 10 58.54 34.78 18.99
CA ILE A 10 58.53 33.35 19.34
C ILE A 10 57.26 32.64 18.80
N GLY A 11 56.24 33.39 18.37
CA GLY A 11 54.99 32.80 17.87
C GLY A 11 53.80 33.76 17.85
N PHE A 12 52.64 33.20 17.50
CA PHE A 12 51.38 33.94 17.39
C PHE A 12 50.32 33.35 18.31
N GLU A 13 49.69 34.21 19.11
CA GLU A 13 48.56 33.84 19.94
C GLU A 13 47.34 34.69 19.52
N ALA A 14 46.22 34.01 19.27
CA ALA A 14 45.00 34.69 18.85
C ALA A 14 43.76 34.08 19.48
N GLU A 15 42.92 34.98 19.96
CA GLU A 15 41.65 34.67 20.59
C GLU A 15 40.51 35.16 19.69
N TRP A 16 39.62 34.23 19.32
CA TRP A 16 38.51 34.50 18.41
C TRP A 16 37.19 34.18 19.10
N THR A 17 36.30 35.17 19.16
CA THR A 17 34.93 34.97 19.61
C THR A 17 34.01 34.96 18.39
N ILE A 18 33.24 33.89 18.22
CA ILE A 18 32.23 33.77 17.16
C ILE A 18 30.90 34.22 17.76
N LEU A 19 30.33 35.33 17.25
CA LEU A 19 29.03 35.82 17.71
C LEU A 19 27.89 34.95 17.14
N ASP A 20 26.85 34.73 17.94
CA ASP A 20 25.70 33.91 17.57
C ASP A 20 24.91 34.46 16.37
N ILE A 21 24.92 35.78 16.17
CA ILE A 21 24.27 36.48 15.04
C ILE A 21 24.89 36.07 13.68
N ASN A 22 26.12 35.52 13.71
CA ASN A 22 26.82 35.07 12.51
C ASN A 22 26.58 33.57 12.21
N ARG A 23 25.72 32.90 12.98
CA ARG A 23 25.31 31.51 12.76
C ARG A 23 23.86 31.49 12.30
N GLN A 24 23.55 30.72 11.26
CA GLN A 24 22.18 30.56 10.77
C GLN A 24 21.37 29.54 11.60
N ILE A 25 21.98 28.85 12.57
CA ILE A 25 21.35 27.83 13.41
C ILE A 25 21.50 28.13 14.91
N SER A 26 20.43 27.96 15.67
CA SER A 26 20.40 28.09 17.13
C SER A 26 21.19 26.96 17.81
N GLN A 27 22.00 27.28 18.82
CA GLN A 27 22.80 26.27 19.56
C GLN A 27 21.94 25.38 20.47
N GLN A 28 20.79 25.89 20.92
CA GLN A 28 19.86 25.20 21.80
C GLN A 28 18.44 25.51 21.38
N TRP A 29 17.60 24.47 21.40
CA TRP A 29 16.19 24.57 21.08
C TRP A 29 15.42 24.44 22.39
N THR A 30 14.68 25.48 22.75
CA THR A 30 13.77 25.48 23.89
C THR A 30 12.35 25.56 23.33
N GLU A 31 11.36 24.96 24.00
CA GLU A 31 9.95 24.95 23.55
C GLU A 31 9.40 26.34 23.21
N SER A 32 9.99 27.40 23.78
CA SER A 32 9.64 28.81 23.56
C SER A 32 10.25 29.45 22.30
N ASN A 33 11.17 28.79 21.59
CA ASN A 33 11.75 29.29 20.33
C ASN A 33 11.77 28.22 19.23
N PRO A 34 10.60 27.79 18.73
CA PRO A 34 10.52 26.87 17.61
C PRO A 34 10.85 27.61 16.33
N GLN A 35 12.11 27.56 15.88
CA GLN A 35 12.44 27.86 14.48
C GLN A 35 11.79 26.76 13.63
N ALA A 36 10.51 26.95 13.32
CA ALA A 36 9.67 26.20 12.40
C ALA A 36 10.24 24.84 11.97
N PHE A 37 9.88 23.78 12.71
CA PHE A 37 9.64 22.46 12.14
C PHE A 37 8.43 22.53 11.19
N GLN A 38 8.42 23.46 10.24
CA GLN A 38 7.54 23.34 9.09
C GLN A 38 8.19 22.26 8.24
N ASN A 39 7.52 21.11 8.19
CA ASN A 39 7.71 20.08 7.18
C ASN A 39 7.87 20.75 5.81
N VAL A 40 9.11 21.03 5.41
CA VAL A 40 9.41 21.30 4.02
C VAL A 40 9.32 19.92 3.40
N ASN A 41 8.17 19.62 2.78
CA ASN A 41 8.03 18.45 1.93
C ASN A 41 9.30 18.38 1.07
N PRO A 42 10.07 17.28 1.10
CA PRO A 42 11.17 17.14 0.18
C PRO A 42 10.53 17.06 -1.20
N VAL A 43 10.68 18.11 -1.99
CA VAL A 43 10.30 18.11 -3.40
C VAL A 43 11.13 17.00 -4.05
N ARG A 44 10.50 15.83 -4.22
CA ARG A 44 11.05 14.71 -4.98
C ARG A 44 11.05 15.12 -6.45
N TYR A 45 12.21 15.61 -6.89
CA TYR A 45 12.65 15.81 -8.28
C TYR A 45 11.81 16.73 -9.18
N ALA A 46 12.58 17.44 -10.02
CA ALA A 46 12.20 18.25 -11.19
C ALA A 46 11.89 19.73 -10.93
N ASP A 47 12.80 20.54 -11.48
CA ASP A 47 12.57 21.85 -12.08
C ASP A 47 12.30 23.02 -11.14
N SER A 48 13.37 23.75 -10.78
CA SER A 48 13.60 25.13 -11.24
C SER A 48 14.55 25.89 -10.31
N TYR A 49 15.37 26.73 -10.94
CA TYR A 49 16.32 27.62 -10.30
C TYR A 49 15.58 28.77 -9.61
N GLU A 50 15.21 28.62 -8.34
CA GLU A 50 14.82 29.76 -7.50
C GLU A 50 15.63 29.82 -6.20
N SER A 51 16.59 30.75 -6.20
CA SER A 51 17.06 31.55 -5.08
C SER A 51 17.58 30.82 -3.83
N ALA A 52 18.87 30.49 -3.87
CA ALA A 52 19.72 30.11 -2.74
C ALA A 52 19.91 31.19 -1.64
N ALA A 53 18.97 32.14 -1.49
CA ALA A 53 19.01 33.21 -0.48
C ALA A 53 18.00 33.05 0.67
N ASN A 54 17.03 32.12 0.55
CA ASN A 54 16.00 31.88 1.58
C ASN A 54 15.99 30.43 2.12
N THR A 55 17.02 29.65 1.83
CA THR A 55 17.12 28.27 2.31
C THR A 55 17.47 28.28 3.79
N LYS A 56 16.45 28.17 4.64
CA LYS A 56 16.62 27.95 6.09
C LYS A 56 17.52 26.71 6.28
N PRO A 57 18.48 26.74 7.22
CA PRO A 57 19.26 25.55 7.52
C PRO A 57 18.34 24.49 8.14
N VAL A 58 18.05 23.45 7.36
CA VAL A 58 17.27 22.29 7.79
C VAL A 58 18.22 21.32 8.47
N PHE A 59 18.08 21.15 9.78
CA PHE A 59 18.70 20.06 10.53
C PHE A 59 17.57 19.09 10.92
N GLY A 60 17.62 17.88 10.37
CA GLY A 60 16.64 16.84 10.62
C GLY A 60 17.19 15.50 10.20
N VAL A 61 16.79 14.44 10.88
CA VAL A 61 17.02 13.06 10.45
C VAL A 61 15.77 12.60 9.71
N GLU A 62 15.91 12.29 8.41
CA GLU A 62 14.89 11.59 7.67
C GLU A 62 14.94 10.12 8.12
N LEU A 63 14.04 9.75 9.03
CA LEU A 63 13.88 8.35 9.41
C LEU A 63 13.36 7.60 8.17
N LEU A 64 14.21 6.74 7.64
CA LEU A 64 13.87 5.86 6.53
C LEU A 64 12.74 4.95 7.01
N ASN A 65 11.52 5.25 6.57
CA ASN A 65 10.31 4.60 7.06
C ASN A 65 10.20 3.20 6.42
N THR A 66 10.99 2.25 6.90
CA THR A 66 10.97 0.83 6.51
C THR A 66 9.63 0.13 6.81
N VAL A 67 8.70 0.84 7.46
CA VAL A 67 7.40 0.32 7.93
C VAL A 67 6.33 0.33 6.84
N ASP A 68 6.52 1.01 5.70
CA ASP A 68 5.45 1.17 4.69
C ASP A 68 4.95 -0.18 4.12
N HIS A 69 5.84 -1.16 3.93
CA HIS A 69 5.44 -2.49 3.46
C HIS A 69 4.62 -3.26 4.51
N TYR A 70 5.03 -3.22 5.78
CA TYR A 70 4.28 -3.88 6.85
C TYR A 70 2.92 -3.22 7.09
N THR A 71 2.83 -1.89 7.07
CA THR A 71 1.55 -1.18 7.24
C THR A 71 0.58 -1.45 6.08
N LYS A 72 1.07 -1.49 4.83
CA LYS A 72 0.26 -1.88 3.66
C LYS A 72 -0.20 -3.33 3.74
N ASN A 73 0.64 -4.22 4.24
CA ASN A 73 0.29 -5.62 4.38
C ASN A 73 -0.71 -5.86 5.52
N GLU A 74 -0.57 -5.15 6.64
CA GLU A 74 -1.56 -5.15 7.73
C GLU A 74 -2.94 -4.68 7.24
N ARG A 75 -2.98 -3.60 6.44
CA ARG A 75 -4.21 -3.15 5.76
C ARG A 75 -4.80 -4.26 4.88
N THR A 76 -3.95 -4.93 4.11
CA THR A 76 -4.39 -6.03 3.22
C THR A 76 -5.05 -7.17 3.98
N VAL A 77 -4.50 -7.55 5.14
CA VAL A 77 -5.09 -8.58 6.01
C VAL A 77 -6.41 -8.11 6.63
N LYS A 78 -6.54 -6.84 7.02
CA LYS A 78 -7.83 -6.28 7.49
C LYS A 78 -8.93 -6.40 6.43
N TYR A 79 -8.57 -6.25 5.15
CA TYR A 79 -9.49 -6.45 4.02
C TYR A 79 -9.62 -7.91 3.57
N ALA A 80 -9.00 -8.87 4.25
CA ALA A 80 -9.06 -10.27 3.86
C ALA A 80 -10.48 -10.84 3.88
N PHE A 81 -11.29 -10.46 4.87
CA PHE A 81 -12.68 -10.88 4.95
C PHE A 81 -13.47 -10.43 3.72
N LEU A 82 -13.30 -9.17 3.31
CA LEU A 82 -13.91 -8.62 2.10
C LEU A 82 -13.52 -9.44 0.87
N LEU A 83 -12.21 -9.70 0.68
CA LEU A 83 -11.69 -10.49 -0.44
C LEU A 83 -12.32 -11.89 -0.49
N ILE A 84 -12.35 -12.58 0.65
CA ILE A 84 -12.87 -13.95 0.75
C ILE A 84 -14.37 -13.99 0.45
N THR A 85 -15.16 -13.13 1.11
CA THR A 85 -16.60 -13.05 0.88
C THR A 85 -16.93 -12.75 -0.58
N LEU A 86 -16.21 -11.80 -1.19
CA LEU A 86 -16.44 -11.41 -2.57
C LEU A 86 -16.05 -12.51 -3.56
N THR A 87 -14.96 -13.22 -3.29
CA THR A 87 -14.52 -14.33 -4.14
C THR A 87 -15.52 -15.48 -4.09
N PHE A 88 -16.03 -15.82 -2.90
CA PHE A 88 -17.08 -16.84 -2.77
C PHE A 88 -18.39 -16.39 -3.42
N ALA A 89 -18.76 -15.11 -3.33
CA ALA A 89 -19.90 -14.55 -4.04
C ALA A 89 -19.78 -14.70 -5.57
N VAL A 90 -18.59 -14.45 -6.13
CA VAL A 90 -18.29 -14.67 -7.56
C VAL A 90 -18.45 -16.14 -7.95
N TYR A 91 -17.91 -17.06 -7.13
CA TYR A 91 -18.04 -18.49 -7.37
C TYR A 91 -19.49 -18.97 -7.29
N PHE A 92 -20.22 -18.50 -6.29
CA PHE A 92 -21.65 -18.74 -6.16
C PHE A 92 -22.43 -18.25 -7.37
N PHE A 93 -22.07 -17.06 -7.89
CA PHE A 93 -22.69 -16.53 -9.10
C PHE A 93 -22.45 -17.42 -10.33
N CYS A 94 -21.20 -17.89 -10.51
CA CYS A 94 -20.87 -18.85 -11.57
C CYS A 94 -21.60 -20.19 -11.39
N GLU A 95 -21.78 -20.68 -10.16
CA GLU A 95 -22.54 -21.90 -9.85
C GLU A 95 -24.02 -21.75 -10.23
N VAL A 96 -24.66 -20.65 -9.84
CA VAL A 96 -26.06 -20.35 -10.16
C VAL A 96 -26.29 -20.31 -11.68
N LEU A 97 -25.36 -19.70 -12.43
CA LEU A 97 -25.42 -19.67 -13.89
C LEU A 97 -25.33 -21.07 -14.50
N LYS A 98 -24.50 -21.95 -13.94
CA LYS A 98 -24.26 -23.29 -14.48
C LYS A 98 -25.26 -24.35 -13.97
N LYS A 99 -26.06 -24.05 -12.94
CA LYS A 99 -27.01 -24.98 -12.30
C LYS A 99 -26.37 -26.31 -11.87
N GLN A 100 -25.07 -26.35 -11.63
CA GLN A 100 -24.34 -27.55 -11.28
C GLN A 100 -23.82 -27.42 -9.87
N LYS A 101 -24.21 -28.36 -8.99
CA LYS A 101 -23.82 -28.36 -7.58
C LYS A 101 -22.31 -28.52 -7.45
N VAL A 102 -21.65 -27.49 -6.93
CA VAL A 102 -20.20 -27.50 -6.65
C VAL A 102 -19.99 -28.23 -5.32
N HIS A 103 -19.07 -29.20 -5.27
CA HIS A 103 -18.83 -29.96 -4.03
C HIS A 103 -18.19 -29.05 -2.97
N PRO A 104 -18.58 -29.11 -1.68
CA PRO A 104 -18.04 -28.23 -0.63
C PRO A 104 -16.51 -28.20 -0.53
N LEU A 105 -15.85 -29.31 -0.86
CA LEU A 105 -14.38 -29.40 -0.94
C LEU A 105 -13.75 -28.36 -1.89
N GLN A 106 -14.42 -28.02 -2.99
CA GLN A 106 -13.92 -27.08 -4.00
C GLN A 106 -13.90 -25.65 -3.45
N TYR A 107 -14.90 -25.28 -2.65
CA TYR A 107 -14.91 -24.02 -1.91
C TYR A 107 -13.76 -23.95 -0.89
N GLY A 108 -13.48 -25.06 -0.20
CA GLY A 108 -12.33 -25.17 0.70
C GLY A 108 -10.99 -24.94 -0.01
N LEU A 109 -10.82 -25.52 -1.19
CA LEU A 109 -9.60 -25.36 -2.00
C LEU A 109 -9.42 -23.92 -2.52
N VAL A 110 -10.50 -23.26 -2.95
CA VAL A 110 -10.45 -21.84 -3.33
C VAL A 110 -10.10 -20.97 -2.12
N GLY A 111 -10.70 -21.24 -0.96
CA GLY A 111 -10.36 -20.56 0.29
C GLY A 111 -8.88 -20.73 0.67
N ALA A 112 -8.34 -21.94 0.55
CA ALA A 112 -6.93 -22.21 0.79
C ALA A 112 -6.02 -21.43 -0.18
N ALA A 113 -6.39 -21.31 -1.46
CA ALA A 113 -5.66 -20.49 -2.43
C ALA A 113 -5.64 -18.99 -2.05
N LEU A 114 -6.73 -18.47 -1.48
CA LEU A 114 -6.78 -17.11 -0.96
C LEU A 114 -5.90 -16.92 0.28
N VAL A 115 -5.82 -17.91 1.17
CA VAL A 115 -4.89 -17.85 2.31
C VAL A 115 -3.44 -17.83 1.82
N ILE A 116 -3.10 -18.68 0.83
CA ILE A 116 -1.78 -18.71 0.21
C ILE A 116 -1.45 -17.36 -0.44
N PHE A 117 -2.42 -16.66 -1.04
CA PHE A 117 -2.22 -15.31 -1.56
C PHE A 117 -1.69 -14.33 -0.49
N PHE A 118 -2.28 -14.30 0.71
CA PHE A 118 -1.82 -13.39 1.77
C PHE A 118 -0.42 -13.73 2.28
N ILE A 119 -0.11 -15.04 2.40
CA ILE A 119 1.22 -15.50 2.80
C ILE A 119 2.26 -15.14 1.74
N LEU A 120 1.93 -15.37 0.47
CA LEU A 120 2.79 -15.04 -0.66
C LEU A 120 3.02 -13.54 -0.76
N LEU A 121 1.97 -12.73 -0.63
CA LEU A 121 2.05 -11.28 -0.63
C LEU A 121 2.97 -10.78 0.48
N LEU A 122 2.80 -11.27 1.72
CA LEU A 122 3.66 -10.94 2.85
C LEU A 122 5.12 -11.24 2.54
N SER A 123 5.43 -12.50 2.22
CA SER A 123 6.80 -12.94 1.99
C SER A 123 7.46 -12.23 0.80
N LEU A 124 6.75 -12.00 -0.30
CA LEU A 124 7.33 -11.29 -1.44
C LEU A 124 7.50 -9.79 -1.14
N SER A 125 6.56 -9.19 -0.41
CA SER A 125 6.63 -7.76 -0.10
C SER A 125 7.86 -7.39 0.73
N GLU A 126 8.38 -8.33 1.53
CA GLU A 126 9.62 -8.17 2.29
C GLU A 126 10.87 -8.11 1.41
N HIS A 127 10.86 -8.78 0.26
CA HIS A 127 12.04 -8.87 -0.61
C HIS A 127 12.04 -7.88 -1.76
N ILE A 128 10.89 -7.65 -2.39
CA ILE A 128 10.78 -6.85 -3.63
C ILE A 128 9.88 -5.62 -3.50
N GLY A 129 9.27 -5.40 -2.32
CA GLY A 129 8.33 -4.30 -2.07
C GLY A 129 6.87 -4.66 -2.40
N PHE A 130 5.93 -3.86 -1.87
CA PHE A 130 4.49 -4.18 -1.88
C PHE A 130 3.86 -4.24 -3.28
N ASP A 131 4.06 -3.23 -4.12
CA ASP A 131 3.42 -3.14 -5.44
C ASP A 131 3.78 -4.31 -6.39
N PRO A 132 5.07 -4.63 -6.62
CA PRO A 132 5.42 -5.76 -7.47
C PRO A 132 5.06 -7.11 -6.81
N ALA A 133 5.13 -7.21 -5.48
CA ALA A 133 4.68 -8.41 -4.76
C ALA A 133 3.18 -8.66 -4.95
N TYR A 134 2.35 -7.61 -4.91
CA TYR A 134 0.91 -7.69 -5.17
C TYR A 134 0.62 -8.18 -6.58
N GLY A 135 1.32 -7.63 -7.58
CA GLY A 135 1.19 -8.07 -8.98
C GLY A 135 1.51 -9.54 -9.15
N VAL A 136 2.66 -10.01 -8.63
CA VAL A 136 3.07 -11.41 -8.75
C VAL A 136 2.13 -12.34 -8.00
N ALA A 137 1.76 -12.01 -6.75
CA ALA A 137 0.90 -12.85 -5.93
C ALA A 137 -0.52 -12.94 -6.50
N SER A 138 -1.10 -11.83 -6.95
CA SER A 138 -2.44 -11.82 -7.56
C SER A 138 -2.47 -12.64 -8.86
N VAL A 139 -1.49 -12.45 -9.76
CA VAL A 139 -1.41 -13.23 -11.02
C VAL A 139 -1.26 -14.72 -10.74
N ALA A 140 -0.39 -15.11 -9.79
CA ALA A 140 -0.20 -16.51 -9.41
C ALA A 140 -1.50 -17.13 -8.89
N THR A 141 -2.21 -16.45 -7.99
CA THR A 141 -3.46 -16.93 -7.41
C THR A 141 -4.60 -16.97 -8.43
N ILE A 142 -4.74 -15.94 -9.27
CA ILE A 142 -5.75 -15.91 -10.35
C ILE A 142 -5.50 -17.07 -11.32
N LEU A 143 -4.25 -17.31 -11.71
CA LEU A 143 -3.89 -18.40 -12.62
C LEU A 143 -4.19 -19.76 -12.00
N LEU A 144 -3.80 -19.97 -10.74
CA LEU A 144 -4.08 -21.21 -10.00
C LEU A 144 -5.59 -21.51 -9.95
N ILE A 145 -6.38 -20.51 -9.55
CA ILE A 145 -7.83 -20.63 -9.40
C ILE A 145 -8.52 -20.80 -10.77
N THR A 146 -8.04 -20.11 -11.81
CA THR A 146 -8.59 -20.20 -13.18
C THR A 146 -8.31 -21.56 -13.81
N LEU A 147 -7.09 -22.08 -13.68
CA LEU A 147 -6.73 -23.43 -14.14
C LEU A 147 -7.53 -24.51 -13.41
N TYR A 148 -7.71 -24.35 -12.09
CA TYR A 148 -8.54 -25.24 -11.31
C TYR A 148 -10.01 -25.21 -11.76
N SER A 149 -10.54 -24.01 -12.00
CA SER A 149 -11.91 -23.80 -12.51
C SER A 149 -12.14 -24.44 -13.87
N ARG A 150 -11.13 -24.44 -14.75
CA ARG A 150 -11.20 -25.12 -16.04
C ARG A 150 -11.42 -26.63 -15.88
N SER A 151 -10.77 -27.25 -14.89
CA SER A 151 -10.95 -28.67 -14.59
C SER A 151 -12.37 -28.96 -14.07
N ILE A 152 -12.90 -28.10 -13.20
CA ILE A 152 -14.23 -28.27 -12.60
C ILE A 152 -15.35 -28.08 -13.64
N PHE A 153 -15.29 -26.98 -14.39
CA PHE A 153 -16.43 -26.58 -15.20
C PHE A 153 -16.48 -27.25 -16.58
N SER A 154 -15.46 -28.02 -16.99
CA SER A 154 -15.32 -28.72 -18.29
C SER A 154 -15.33 -27.81 -19.53
N GLU A 155 -16.18 -26.79 -19.54
CA GLU A 155 -16.35 -25.75 -20.53
C GLU A 155 -15.41 -24.56 -20.26
N LYS A 156 -14.56 -24.24 -21.25
CA LYS A 156 -13.57 -23.14 -21.15
C LYS A 156 -14.21 -21.77 -20.92
N LYS A 157 -15.44 -21.55 -21.39
CA LYS A 157 -16.15 -20.26 -21.29
C LYS A 157 -16.35 -19.83 -19.83
N TYR A 158 -16.85 -20.73 -18.98
CA TYR A 158 -17.13 -20.41 -17.57
C TYR A 158 -15.85 -20.25 -16.75
N ALA A 159 -14.80 -21.01 -17.07
CA ALA A 159 -13.49 -20.82 -16.46
C ALA A 159 -12.89 -19.45 -16.79
N MET A 160 -13.05 -18.99 -18.04
CA MET A 160 -12.59 -17.66 -18.47
C MET A 160 -13.40 -16.53 -17.82
N VAL A 161 -14.72 -16.70 -17.68
CA VAL A 161 -15.57 -15.74 -16.94
C VAL A 161 -15.16 -15.66 -15.47
N ALA A 162 -14.93 -16.79 -14.81
CA ALA A 162 -14.46 -16.83 -13.42
C ALA A 162 -13.08 -16.15 -13.26
N GLY A 163 -12.14 -16.44 -14.15
CA GLY A 163 -10.83 -15.77 -14.17
C GLY A 163 -10.93 -14.27 -14.39
N GLY A 164 -11.79 -13.83 -15.32
CA GLY A 164 -12.04 -12.40 -15.56
C GLY A 164 -12.65 -11.68 -14.36
N LEU A 165 -13.63 -12.30 -13.69
CA LEU A 165 -14.20 -11.78 -12.44
C LEU A 165 -13.14 -11.68 -11.33
N LEU A 166 -12.23 -12.66 -11.22
CA LEU A 166 -11.12 -12.59 -10.28
C LEU A 166 -10.16 -11.44 -10.61
N VAL A 167 -9.81 -11.22 -11.88
CA VAL A 167 -8.97 -10.07 -12.28
C VAL A 167 -9.60 -8.75 -11.86
N VAL A 168 -10.90 -8.57 -12.11
CA VAL A 168 -11.64 -7.37 -11.69
C VAL A 168 -11.63 -7.23 -10.17
N LEU A 169 -11.83 -8.32 -9.44
CA LEU A 169 -11.87 -8.34 -7.99
C LEU A 169 -10.51 -8.00 -7.37
N PHE A 170 -9.41 -8.59 -7.84
CA PHE A 170 -8.06 -8.24 -7.38
C PHE A 170 -7.70 -6.80 -7.78
N GLY A 171 -8.06 -6.35 -8.99
CA GLY A 171 -7.87 -4.94 -9.38
C GLY A 171 -8.63 -3.97 -8.48
N PHE A 172 -9.88 -4.29 -8.13
CA PHE A 172 -10.68 -3.51 -7.19
C PHE A 172 -10.05 -3.45 -5.79
N ILE A 173 -9.51 -4.56 -5.30
CA ILE A 173 -8.82 -4.60 -4.01
C ILE A 173 -7.54 -3.77 -4.05
N TYR A 174 -6.78 -3.79 -5.14
CA TYR A 174 -5.63 -2.93 -5.31
C TYR A 174 -6.01 -1.44 -5.20
N ILE A 175 -7.11 -1.03 -5.82
CA ILE A 175 -7.64 0.35 -5.70
C ILE A 175 -8.01 0.66 -4.25
N ILE A 176 -8.68 -0.25 -3.54
CA ILE A 176 -9.00 -0.07 -2.11
C ILE A 176 -7.74 0.11 -1.27
N LEU A 177 -6.69 -0.66 -1.55
CA LEU A 177 -5.43 -0.59 -0.80
C LEU A 177 -4.71 0.75 -0.99
N GLN A 178 -4.90 1.40 -2.14
CA GLN A 178 -4.38 2.73 -2.42
C GLN A 178 -5.21 3.85 -1.76
N LEU A 179 -6.48 3.58 -1.45
CA LEU A 179 -7.40 4.54 -0.81
C LEU A 179 -7.27 4.49 0.72
N GLU A 180 -6.35 5.27 1.27
CA GLU A 180 -6.09 5.33 2.72
C GLU A 180 -7.34 5.69 3.55
N ASP A 181 -8.12 6.70 3.13
CA ASP A 181 -9.27 7.21 3.89
C ASP A 181 -10.64 6.67 3.40
N TYR A 182 -10.71 6.17 2.17
CA TYR A 182 -11.98 5.78 1.52
C TYR A 182 -12.19 4.27 1.39
N ALA A 183 -11.25 3.45 1.88
CA ALA A 183 -11.31 2.00 1.75
C ALA A 183 -12.61 1.38 2.31
N LEU A 184 -13.08 1.84 3.47
CA LEU A 184 -14.30 1.32 4.10
C LEU A 184 -15.55 1.67 3.27
N LEU A 185 -15.61 2.91 2.77
CA LEU A 185 -16.70 3.37 1.91
C LEU A 185 -16.73 2.56 0.60
N ALA A 186 -15.61 2.45 -0.09
CA ALA A 186 -15.50 1.68 -1.33
C ALA A 186 -15.88 0.20 -1.13
N GLY A 187 -15.38 -0.43 -0.06
CA GLY A 187 -15.69 -1.82 0.28
C GLY A 187 -17.17 -2.06 0.59
N SER A 188 -17.80 -1.18 1.36
CA SER A 188 -19.23 -1.29 1.71
C SER A 188 -20.14 -1.12 0.49
N ILE A 189 -19.84 -0.17 -0.40
CA ILE A 189 -20.59 0.01 -1.67
C ILE A 189 -20.47 -1.24 -2.55
N ALA A 190 -19.26 -1.81 -2.67
CA ALA A 190 -19.05 -3.01 -3.48
C ALA A 190 -19.81 -4.23 -2.93
N LEU A 191 -19.74 -4.46 -1.61
CA LEU A 191 -20.52 -5.51 -0.96
C LEU A 191 -22.02 -5.32 -1.18
N PHE A 192 -22.52 -4.10 -1.03
CA PHE A 192 -23.94 -3.79 -1.24
C PHE A 192 -24.38 -4.09 -2.67
N VAL A 193 -23.63 -3.63 -3.68
CA VAL A 193 -23.94 -3.87 -5.09
C VAL A 193 -23.95 -5.36 -5.41
N ILE A 194 -22.99 -6.12 -4.88
CA ILE A 194 -22.88 -7.56 -5.17
C ILE A 194 -23.99 -8.35 -4.50
N ILE A 195 -24.33 -8.04 -3.25
CA ILE A 195 -25.50 -8.65 -2.60
C ILE A 195 -26.78 -8.31 -3.37
N ALA A 196 -26.97 -7.06 -3.77
CA ALA A 196 -28.13 -6.64 -4.56
C ALA A 196 -28.22 -7.40 -5.89
N LEU A 197 -27.09 -7.58 -6.58
CA LEU A 197 -27.00 -8.31 -7.83
C LEU A 197 -27.31 -9.81 -7.64
N ILE A 198 -26.79 -10.43 -6.58
CA ILE A 198 -27.11 -11.81 -6.20
C ILE A 198 -28.60 -11.97 -5.93
N MET A 199 -29.19 -11.08 -5.12
CA MET A 199 -30.63 -11.10 -4.81
C MET A 199 -31.49 -10.95 -6.07
N TYR A 200 -31.09 -10.06 -6.98
CA TYR A 200 -31.80 -9.85 -8.23
C TYR A 200 -31.75 -11.09 -9.15
N LEU A 201 -30.58 -11.73 -9.26
CA LEU A 201 -30.37 -12.86 -10.16
C LEU A 201 -30.93 -14.17 -9.62
N THR A 202 -30.90 -14.36 -8.30
CA THR A 202 -31.53 -15.53 -7.65
C THR A 202 -33.06 -15.50 -7.73
N ARG A 203 -33.70 -14.34 -7.96
CA ARG A 203 -35.15 -14.22 -8.12
C ARG A 203 -35.76 -15.18 -9.16
N LYS A 204 -35.03 -15.51 -10.23
CA LYS A 204 -35.51 -16.38 -11.31
C LYS A 204 -35.01 -17.82 -11.23
N VAL A 205 -34.23 -18.14 -10.20
CA VAL A 205 -33.70 -19.48 -9.98
C VAL A 205 -34.78 -20.29 -9.27
N LYS A 206 -35.45 -21.18 -10.01
CA LYS A 206 -36.31 -22.19 -9.42
C LYS A 206 -35.40 -23.26 -8.79
N TRP A 207 -35.40 -23.32 -7.47
CA TRP A 207 -34.73 -24.34 -6.68
C TRP A 207 -35.35 -25.73 -6.91
#